data_AF-A0A9P3P620-F1
#
_entry.id   AF-A0A9P3P620-F1
#
_cell.length_a   1.000
_cell.length_b   1.000
_cell.length_c   1.000
_cell.angle_alpha   90.00
_cell.angle_beta   90.00
_cell.angle_gamma   90.00
#
_symmetry.space_group_name_H-M   'P 1'
#
loop_
_entity.id
_entity.type
_entity.pdbx_description
1 polymer ?
#
loop_
_entity_poly.entity_id
_entity_poly.type
_entity_poly.pdbx_seq_one_letter_code
_entity_poly.pdbx_strand_id
1 'polypeptide(L)'
;MNISRSHIYHYYRDWETLKKSTIQYMFENDIQECHAFLNASEKMSASERVNLYIRTLLPDAPSAHWLLYLELWPMAARDADYAKLVHDHSLQWITILEGIISVGMQEGEFLAENAATSARQINTLIDGYSSLLILDYSEDRRSIFLNEISELAFKILKKDF
;
A
#
# COMPACT_ATOMS: atom_id res chain seq x y z
N MET A 1 15.22 -24.10 0.65
CA MET A 1 16.35 -23.97 1.61
C MET A 1 16.12 -24.93 2.77
N ASN A 2 17.10 -25.77 3.12
CA ASN A 2 16.97 -26.76 4.20
C ASN A 2 17.67 -26.22 5.45
N ILE A 3 17.00 -25.32 6.18
CA ILE A 3 17.55 -24.67 7.38
C ILE A 3 16.93 -25.37 8.59
N SER A 4 17.77 -25.88 9.51
CA SER A 4 17.28 -26.53 10.73
C SER A 4 16.63 -25.50 11.67
N ARG A 5 15.63 -25.93 12.44
CA ARG A 5 15.02 -25.09 13.50
C ARG A 5 16.08 -24.52 14.45
N SER A 6 17.13 -25.29 14.77
CA SER A 6 18.24 -24.81 15.61
C SER A 6 19.05 -23.66 15.00
N HIS A 7 19.15 -23.59 13.67
CA HIS A 7 19.87 -22.52 12.98
C HIS A 7 19.06 -21.22 12.98
N ILE A 8 17.73 -21.32 12.99
CA ILE A 8 16.81 -20.18 13.08
C ILE A 8 16.85 -19.55 14.48
N TYR A 9 16.89 -20.36 15.54
CA TYR A 9 16.95 -19.87 16.93
C TYR A 9 18.27 -19.17 17.30
N HIS A 10 19.31 -19.30 16.46
CA HIS A 10 20.57 -18.60 16.66
C HIS A 10 20.49 -17.11 16.26
N TYR A 11 19.54 -16.74 15.40
CA TYR A 11 19.32 -15.36 14.95
C TYR A 11 18.07 -14.73 15.57
N TYR A 12 17.10 -15.54 15.98
CA TYR A 12 15.83 -15.07 16.55
C TYR A 12 15.52 -15.81 17.84
N ARG A 13 15.14 -15.05 18.87
CA ARG A 13 14.83 -15.58 20.20
C ARG A 13 13.70 -16.61 20.17
N ASP A 14 12.72 -16.40 19.30
CA ASP A 14 11.60 -17.30 19.04
C ASP A 14 11.04 -17.10 17.62
N TRP A 15 10.17 -18.02 17.20
CA TRP A 15 9.53 -18.03 15.89
C TRP A 15 8.68 -16.78 15.61
N GLU A 16 8.02 -16.24 16.65
CA GLU A 16 7.20 -15.02 16.52
C GLU A 16 8.06 -13.80 16.22
N THR A 17 9.23 -13.69 16.87
CA THR A 17 10.19 -12.62 16.60
C THR A 17 10.68 -12.66 15.15
N LEU A 18 11.03 -13.85 14.64
CA LEU A 18 11.41 -14.02 13.24
C LEU A 18 10.27 -13.57 12.32
N LYS A 19 9.06 -14.09 12.53
CA LYS A 19 7.91 -13.79 11.69
C LYS A 19 7.66 -12.28 11.60
N LYS A 20 7.65 -11.60 12.76
CA LYS A 20 7.47 -10.14 12.83
C LYS A 20 8.57 -9.38 12.08
N SER A 21 9.84 -9.77 12.25
CA SER A 21 10.95 -9.14 11.53
C SER A 21 10.88 -9.35 10.01
N THR A 22 10.39 -10.52 9.56
CA THR A 22 10.21 -10.80 8.14
C THR A 22 9.09 -9.95 7.54
N ILE A 23 7.98 -9.77 8.28
CA ILE A 23 6.89 -8.85 7.86
C ILE A 23 7.41 -7.41 7.80
N GLN A 24 8.15 -6.97 8.82
CA GLN A 24 8.73 -5.63 8.83
C GLN A 24 9.67 -5.40 7.64
N TYR A 25 10.56 -6.36 7.36
CA TYR A 25 11.45 -6.29 6.21
C TYR A 25 10.68 -6.22 4.89
N MET A 26 9.62 -7.02 4.74
CA MET A 26 8.75 -6.98 3.57
C MET A 26 8.12 -5.60 3.39
N PHE A 27 7.55 -5.04 4.45
CA PHE A 27 6.94 -3.70 4.45
C PHE A 27 7.94 -2.60 4.08
N GLU A 28 9.13 -2.63 4.66
CA GLU A 28 10.20 -1.68 4.33
C GLU A 28 10.62 -1.79 2.86
N ASN A 29 10.70 -3.01 2.33
CA ASN A 29 11.03 -3.25 0.93
C ASN A 29 9.95 -2.70 -0.02
N ASP A 30 8.66 -2.89 0.29
CA ASP A 30 7.56 -2.38 -0.55
C ASP A 30 7.58 -0.84 -0.65
N ILE A 31 7.85 -0.17 0.49
CA ILE A 31 7.99 1.29 0.55
C ILE A 31 9.21 1.75 -0.26
N GLN A 32 10.35 1.06 -0.12
CA GLN A 32 11.57 1.38 -0.88
C GLN A 32 11.37 1.22 -2.39
N GLU A 33 10.72 0.13 -2.81
CA GLU A 33 10.39 -0.12 -4.20
C GLU A 33 9.46 0.97 -4.75
N CYS A 34 8.40 1.34 -4.03
CA CYS A 34 7.52 2.44 -4.43
C CYS A 34 8.29 3.75 -4.62
N HIS A 35 9.13 4.12 -3.65
CA HIS A 35 9.96 5.33 -3.76
C HIS A 35 10.91 5.26 -4.96
N ALA A 36 11.54 4.12 -5.22
CA ALA A 36 12.41 3.94 -6.38
C ALA A 36 11.64 4.13 -7.70
N PHE A 37 10.43 3.55 -7.81
CA PHE A 37 9.57 3.71 -8.99
C PHE A 37 9.10 5.15 -9.21
N LEU A 38 8.69 5.84 -8.14
CA LEU A 38 8.27 7.24 -8.21
C LEU A 38 9.44 8.18 -8.56
N ASN A 39 10.62 7.94 -7.99
CA ASN A 39 11.82 8.73 -8.27
C ASN A 39 12.36 8.51 -9.69
N ALA A 40 12.24 7.29 -10.23
CA ALA A 40 12.62 7.01 -11.62
C ALA A 40 11.71 7.72 -12.64
N SER A 41 10.59 8.28 -12.19
CA SER A 41 9.52 8.83 -13.01
C SER A 41 9.37 10.35 -12.86
N GLU A 42 10.49 11.07 -12.79
CA GLU A 42 10.51 12.52 -12.50
C GLU A 42 9.62 13.36 -13.42
N LYS A 43 9.47 12.94 -14.68
CA LYS A 43 8.70 13.66 -15.72
C LYS A 43 7.18 13.45 -15.65
N MET A 44 6.69 12.56 -14.79
CA MET A 44 5.25 12.33 -14.64
C MET A 44 4.59 13.51 -13.92
N SER A 45 3.45 13.94 -14.46
CA SER A 45 2.47 14.82 -13.80
C SER A 45 2.00 14.22 -12.46
N ALA A 46 1.44 15.05 -11.58
CA ALA A 46 0.88 14.57 -10.32
C ALA A 46 -0.24 13.54 -10.57
N SER A 47 -1.07 13.77 -11.60
CA SER A 47 -2.13 12.84 -12.02
C SER A 47 -1.59 11.48 -12.47
N GLU A 48 -0.51 11.45 -13.24
CA GLU A 48 0.15 10.21 -13.64
C GLU A 48 0.73 9.46 -12.44
N ARG A 49 1.34 10.18 -11.48
CA ARG A 49 1.87 9.61 -10.24
C ARG A 49 0.79 9.00 -9.35
N VAL A 50 -0.39 9.61 -9.24
CA VAL A 50 -1.53 9.02 -8.51
C VAL A 50 -1.98 7.71 -9.15
N ASN A 51 -2.10 7.67 -10.48
CA ASN A 51 -2.46 6.44 -11.19
C ASN A 51 -1.40 5.34 -11.04
N LEU A 52 -0.12 5.71 -11.10
CA LEU A 52 0.99 4.79 -10.86
C LEU A 52 0.91 4.21 -9.44
N TYR A 53 0.73 5.07 -8.43
CA TYR A 53 0.55 4.66 -7.03
C TYR A 53 -0.60 3.65 -6.86
N ILE A 54 -1.78 3.93 -7.45
CA ILE A 54 -2.93 3.02 -7.43
C ILE A 54 -2.57 1.67 -8.07
N ARG A 55 -1.89 1.69 -9.22
CA ARG A 55 -1.48 0.46 -9.92
C ARG A 55 -0.49 -0.37 -9.12
N THR A 56 0.41 0.27 -8.38
CA THR A 56 1.42 -0.41 -7.55
C THR A 56 0.78 -1.11 -6.36
N LEU A 57 -0.22 -0.50 -5.72
CA LEU A 57 -0.85 -1.08 -4.53
C LEU A 57 -2.01 -2.04 -4.81
N LEU A 58 -2.43 -2.17 -6.07
CA LEU A 58 -3.47 -3.10 -6.46
C LEU A 58 -2.85 -4.43 -6.93
N PRO A 59 -3.20 -5.58 -6.30
CA PRO A 59 -2.67 -6.90 -6.66
C PRO A 59 -2.75 -7.17 -8.15
N ASP A 60 -1.65 -7.63 -8.73
CA ASP A 60 -1.44 -7.92 -10.15
C ASP A 60 -1.30 -9.42 -10.46
N ALA A 61 -1.22 -10.24 -9.42
CA ALA A 61 -1.30 -11.69 -9.50
C ALA A 61 -1.59 -12.27 -8.10
N PRO A 62 -2.12 -13.51 -8.01
CA PRO A 62 -2.12 -14.24 -6.76
C PRO A 62 -0.68 -14.42 -6.25
N SER A 63 -0.41 -13.99 -5.02
CA SER A 63 0.92 -14.12 -4.43
C SER A 63 0.85 -14.35 -2.93
N ALA A 64 1.86 -15.05 -2.39
CA ALA A 64 2.02 -15.22 -0.95
C ALA A 64 2.24 -13.87 -0.23
N HIS A 65 2.81 -12.90 -0.93
CA HIS A 65 2.99 -11.53 -0.47
C HIS A 65 1.65 -10.89 -0.14
N TRP A 66 0.69 -10.92 -1.07
CA TRP A 66 -0.64 -10.34 -0.83
C TRP A 66 -1.49 -11.13 0.17
N LEU A 67 -1.37 -12.45 0.20
CA LEU A 67 -2.05 -13.27 1.21
C LEU A 67 -1.60 -12.90 2.63
N LEU A 68 -0.30 -12.61 2.81
CA LEU A 68 0.22 -12.18 4.11
C LEU A 68 -0.46 -10.90 4.59
N TYR A 69 -0.74 -9.93 3.72
CA TYR A 69 -1.50 -8.73 4.08
C TYR A 69 -2.89 -9.04 4.66
N LEU A 70 -3.63 -10.01 4.09
CA LEU A 70 -4.93 -10.42 4.65
C LEU A 70 -4.78 -11.11 6.01
N GLU A 71 -3.73 -11.90 6.19
CA GLU A 71 -3.46 -12.61 7.45
C GLU A 71 -3.05 -11.68 8.59
N LEU A 72 -2.52 -10.49 8.29
CA LEU A 72 -2.04 -9.56 9.32
C LEU A 72 -3.16 -8.95 10.15
N TRP A 73 -4.34 -8.69 9.58
CA TRP A 73 -5.48 -8.11 10.33
C TRP A 73 -5.87 -8.91 11.58
N PRO A 74 -6.09 -10.24 11.51
CA PRO A 74 -6.38 -11.02 12.71
C PRO A 74 -5.19 -11.11 13.67
N MET A 75 -3.93 -10.96 13.22
CA MET A 75 -2.78 -10.90 14.11
C MET A 75 -2.74 -9.57 14.87
N ALA A 76 -2.84 -8.45 14.14
CA ALA A 76 -2.90 -7.09 14.68
C ALA A 76 -4.06 -6.90 15.65
N ALA A 77 -5.23 -7.49 15.38
CA ALA A 77 -6.39 -7.41 16.27
C ALA A 77 -6.16 -8.06 17.65
N ARG A 78 -5.15 -8.93 17.79
CA ARG A 78 -4.87 -9.69 19.02
C ARG A 78 -3.57 -9.31 19.71
N ASP A 79 -2.70 -8.57 19.02
CA ASP A 79 -1.36 -8.26 19.45
C ASP A 79 -1.00 -6.80 19.10
N ALA A 80 -0.75 -6.00 20.14
CA ALA A 80 -0.50 -4.56 20.02
C ALA A 80 0.77 -4.24 19.21
N ASP A 81 1.70 -5.18 19.18
CA ASP A 81 2.99 -5.07 18.54
C ASP A 81 2.85 -5.27 17.02
N TYR A 82 1.98 -6.19 16.59
CA TYR A 82 1.53 -6.30 15.20
C TYR A 82 0.59 -5.15 14.80
N ALA A 83 -0.29 -4.70 15.70
CA ALA A 83 -1.14 -3.53 15.43
C ALA A 83 -0.31 -2.29 15.11
N LYS A 84 0.71 -2.01 15.93
CA LYS A 84 1.65 -0.92 15.69
C LYS A 84 2.34 -1.07 14.33
N LEU A 85 2.83 -2.26 14.00
CA LEU A 85 3.51 -2.52 12.73
C LEU A 85 2.62 -2.22 11.52
N VAL A 86 1.37 -2.71 11.54
CA VAL A 86 0.40 -2.45 10.46
C VAL A 86 0.04 -0.96 10.39
N HIS A 87 -0.20 -0.30 11.54
CA HIS A 87 -0.51 1.13 11.56
C HIS A 87 0.63 2.00 11.01
N ASP A 88 1.86 1.75 11.44
CA ASP A 88 3.03 2.50 10.98
C ASP A 88 3.24 2.29 9.46
N HIS A 89 3.01 1.08 8.95
CA HIS A 89 3.07 0.78 7.52
C HIS A 89 1.99 1.49 6.71
N SER A 90 0.72 1.40 7.14
CA SER A 90 -0.39 2.11 6.49
C SER A 90 -0.15 3.62 6.46
N LEU A 91 0.42 4.19 7.54
CA LEU A 91 0.73 5.62 7.59
C LEU A 91 1.80 6.01 6.57
N GLN A 92 2.81 5.16 6.32
CA GLN A 92 3.83 5.43 5.30
C GLN A 92 3.22 5.52 3.89
N TRP A 93 2.35 4.57 3.52
CA TRP A 93 1.61 4.61 2.26
C TRP A 93 0.74 5.86 2.12
N ILE A 94 -0.04 6.19 3.15
CA ILE A 94 -0.85 7.41 3.18
C ILE A 94 0.03 8.66 2.99
N THR A 95 1.19 8.71 3.64
CA THR A 95 2.14 9.83 3.55
C THR A 95 2.72 9.98 2.15
N ILE A 96 3.03 8.87 1.47
CA ILE A 96 3.51 8.88 0.08
C ILE A 96 2.44 9.53 -0.82
N LEU A 97 1.19 9.07 -0.73
CA LEU A 97 0.12 9.60 -1.57
C LEU A 97 -0.22 11.06 -1.21
N GLU A 98 -0.20 11.43 0.08
CA GLU A 98 -0.36 12.81 0.53
C GLU A 98 0.70 13.73 -0.10
N GLY A 99 1.95 13.28 -0.20
CA GLY A 99 3.02 14.01 -0.87
C GLY A 99 2.73 14.23 -2.36
N ILE A 100 2.29 13.18 -3.07
CA ILE A 100 1.91 13.29 -4.49
C ILE A 100 0.75 14.28 -4.68
N ILE A 101 -0.27 14.20 -3.84
CA ILE A 101 -1.45 15.08 -3.91
C ILE A 101 -1.04 16.52 -3.60
N SER A 102 -0.19 16.74 -2.61
CA SER A 102 0.29 18.08 -2.24
C SER A 102 1.04 18.76 -3.37
N VAL A 103 1.88 18.02 -4.11
CA VAL A 103 2.55 18.53 -5.32
C VAL A 103 1.52 18.91 -6.39
N GLY A 104 0.55 18.03 -6.69
CA GLY A 104 -0.49 18.34 -7.66
C GLY A 104 -1.37 19.53 -7.28
N MET A 105 -1.60 19.77 -5.99
CA MET A 105 -2.27 20.99 -5.52
C MET A 105 -1.42 22.24 -5.75
N GLN A 106 -0.11 22.17 -5.50
CA GLN A 106 0.82 23.29 -5.73
C GLN A 106 0.95 23.62 -7.22
N GLU A 107 0.91 22.61 -8.08
CA GLU A 107 0.98 22.75 -9.54
C GLU A 107 -0.38 23.10 -10.18
N GLY A 108 -1.46 23.12 -9.38
CA GLY A 108 -2.82 23.43 -9.83
C GLY A 108 -3.51 22.30 -10.61
N GLU A 109 -2.94 21.09 -10.60
CA GLU A 109 -3.58 19.88 -11.15
C GLU A 109 -4.76 19.42 -10.30
N PHE A 110 -4.69 19.61 -8.97
CA PHE A 110 -5.71 19.17 -8.01
C PHE A 110 -6.31 20.34 -7.24
N LEU A 111 -7.59 20.21 -6.91
CA LEU A 111 -8.40 21.18 -6.17
C LEU A 111 -8.88 20.61 -4.82
N ALA A 112 -8.24 19.55 -4.33
CA ALA A 112 -8.60 18.94 -3.06
C ALA A 112 -8.41 19.93 -1.90
N GLU A 113 -9.37 20.00 -0.98
CA GLU A 113 -9.24 20.86 0.21
C GLU A 113 -8.12 20.44 1.17
N ASN A 114 -7.89 19.13 1.29
CA ASN A 114 -6.94 18.57 2.25
C ASN A 114 -6.28 17.30 1.73
N ALA A 115 -4.98 17.40 1.38
CA ALA A 115 -4.20 16.29 0.83
C ALA A 115 -4.21 15.04 1.73
N ALA A 116 -4.03 15.21 3.04
CA ALA A 116 -4.00 14.10 4.00
C ALA A 116 -5.33 13.32 4.04
N THR A 117 -6.45 14.04 3.98
CA THR A 117 -7.80 13.43 3.98
C THR A 117 -8.06 12.70 2.68
N SER A 118 -7.73 13.32 1.54
CA SER A 118 -7.84 12.68 0.23
C SER A 118 -6.96 11.42 0.14
N ALA A 119 -5.73 11.47 0.66
CA ALA A 119 -4.83 10.33 0.68
C ALA A 119 -5.39 9.16 1.50
N ARG A 120 -5.96 9.43 2.69
CA ARG A 120 -6.63 8.39 3.50
C ARG A 120 -7.82 7.77 2.79
N GLN A 121 -8.67 8.59 2.17
CA GLN A 121 -9.85 8.11 1.44
C GLN A 121 -9.47 7.23 0.26
N ILE A 122 -8.49 7.65 -0.54
CA ILE A 122 -8.01 6.89 -1.70
C ILE A 122 -7.36 5.57 -1.26
N ASN A 123 -6.52 5.56 -0.22
CA ASN A 123 -5.97 4.31 0.30
C ASN A 123 -7.06 3.36 0.81
N THR A 124 -8.12 3.88 1.44
CA THR A 124 -9.27 3.05 1.87
C THR A 124 -9.98 2.39 0.68
N LEU A 125 -10.11 3.09 -0.45
CA LEU A 125 -10.64 2.50 -1.69
C LEU A 125 -9.73 1.37 -2.17
N ILE A 126 -8.43 1.64 -2.27
CA ILE A 126 -7.42 0.66 -2.70
C ILE A 126 -7.50 -0.59 -1.83
N ASP A 127 -7.45 -0.47 -0.51
CA ASP A 127 -7.50 -1.59 0.43
C ASP A 127 -8.76 -2.46 0.26
N GLY A 128 -9.91 -1.82 0.05
CA GLY A 128 -11.18 -2.50 -0.19
C GLY A 128 -11.17 -3.35 -1.47
N TYR A 129 -10.71 -2.77 -2.58
CA TYR A 129 -10.61 -3.48 -3.86
C TYR A 129 -9.49 -4.54 -3.87
N SER A 130 -8.34 -4.22 -3.28
CA SER A 130 -7.22 -5.15 -3.09
C SER A 130 -7.67 -6.38 -2.34
N SER A 131 -8.41 -6.22 -1.23
CA SER A 131 -8.93 -7.35 -0.46
C SER A 131 -9.80 -8.30 -1.29
N LEU A 132 -10.61 -7.77 -2.21
CA LEU A 132 -11.43 -8.59 -3.12
C LEU A 132 -10.60 -9.29 -4.20
N LEU A 133 -9.57 -8.63 -4.73
CA LEU A 133 -8.66 -9.24 -5.73
C LEU A 133 -7.80 -10.35 -5.16
N ILE A 134 -7.38 -10.23 -3.89
CA ILE A 134 -6.58 -11.26 -3.23
C ILE A 134 -7.37 -12.58 -3.13
N LEU A 135 -8.69 -12.49 -2.92
CA LEU A 135 -9.56 -13.65 -2.79
C LEU A 135 -9.91 -14.30 -4.13
N ASP A 136 -10.06 -13.49 -5.19
CA ASP A 136 -10.53 -13.95 -6.50
C ASP A 136 -9.98 -13.03 -7.60
N TYR A 137 -8.74 -13.35 -8.01
CA TYR A 137 -8.00 -12.58 -9.00
C TYR A 137 -8.43 -12.91 -10.43
N SER A 138 -8.61 -11.87 -11.24
CA SER A 138 -8.52 -11.95 -12.70
C SER A 138 -8.04 -10.62 -13.28
N GLU A 139 -7.39 -10.67 -14.45
CA GLU A 139 -6.95 -9.46 -15.18
C GLU A 139 -8.12 -8.52 -15.51
N ASP A 140 -9.27 -9.09 -15.89
CA ASP A 140 -10.48 -8.32 -16.20
C ASP A 140 -10.99 -7.59 -14.95
N ARG A 141 -11.06 -8.28 -13.80
CA ARG A 141 -11.50 -7.67 -12.54
C ARG A 141 -10.52 -6.60 -12.09
N ARG A 142 -9.22 -6.87 -12.18
CA ARG A 142 -8.19 -5.90 -11.85
C ARG A 142 -8.33 -4.63 -12.70
N SER A 143 -8.55 -4.80 -14.01
CA SER A 143 -8.74 -3.69 -14.94
C SER A 143 -9.98 -2.85 -14.60
N ILE A 144 -11.10 -3.51 -14.25
CA ILE A 144 -12.31 -2.82 -13.78
C ILE A 144 -12.01 -2.01 -12.51
N PHE A 145 -11.39 -2.63 -11.50
CA PHE A 145 -11.10 -1.97 -10.23
C PHE A 145 -10.13 -0.81 -10.37
N LEU A 146 -9.10 -0.93 -11.22
CA LEU A 146 -8.20 0.19 -11.52
C LEU A 146 -8.96 1.40 -12.06
N ASN A 147 -9.89 1.17 -12.98
CA ASN A 147 -10.70 2.26 -13.55
C ASN A 147 -11.63 2.89 -12.51
N GLU A 148 -12.31 2.07 -11.69
CA GLU A 148 -13.20 2.56 -10.64
C GLU A 148 -12.45 3.35 -9.56
N ILE A 149 -11.31 2.85 -9.08
CA ILE A 149 -10.46 3.55 -8.11
C ILE A 149 -9.96 4.86 -8.70
N SER A 150 -9.45 4.86 -9.93
CA SER A 150 -8.95 6.06 -10.60
C SER A 150 -10.06 7.11 -10.73
N GLU A 151 -11.24 6.74 -11.21
CA GLU A 151 -12.38 7.65 -11.35
C GLU A 151 -12.77 8.29 -10.00
N LEU A 152 -12.89 7.47 -8.95
CA LEU A 152 -13.23 7.95 -7.61
C LEU A 152 -12.12 8.80 -6.99
N ALA A 153 -10.86 8.43 -7.17
CA ALA A 153 -9.72 9.20 -6.72
C ALA A 153 -9.73 10.60 -7.36
N PHE A 154 -9.88 10.72 -8.68
CA PHE A 154 -9.93 12.03 -9.31
C PHE A 154 -11.20 12.82 -8.99
N LYS A 155 -12.32 12.18 -8.63
CA LYS A 155 -13.47 12.88 -8.04
C LYS A 155 -13.16 13.47 -6.67
N ILE A 156 -12.42 12.76 -5.83
CA ILE A 156 -11.93 13.27 -4.54
C ILE A 156 -10.97 14.45 -4.77
N LEU A 157 -10.09 14.36 -5.76
CA LEU A 157 -9.05 15.36 -6.03
C LEU A 157 -9.55 16.63 -6.76
N LYS A 158 -10.75 16.62 -7.34
CA LYS A 158 -11.36 17.76 -8.06
C LYS A 158 -12.33 18.57 -7.20
N LYS A 159 -12.48 18.24 -5.93
CA LYS A 159 -13.57 18.75 -5.10
C LYS A 159 -13.22 20.09 -4.45
N ASP A 160 -13.54 21.17 -5.14
CA ASP A 160 -13.92 22.44 -4.50
C ASP A 160 -15.35 22.25 -3.97
N PHE A 161 -15.59 22.33 -2.66
CA PHE A 161 -16.95 22.47 -2.13
C PHE A 161 -17.39 23.93 -2.14
#